data_AF-A0A958HZ62-F1
#
_entry.id   AF-A0A958HZ62-F1
#
_cell.length_a   1.000
_cell.length_b   1.000
_cell.length_c   1.000
_cell.angle_alpha   90.00
_cell.angle_beta   90.00
_cell.angle_gamma   90.00
#
_symmetry.space_group_name_H-M   'P 1'
#
loop_
_entity.id
_entity.type
_entity.pdbx_description
1 polymer ?
#
loop_
_entity_poly.entity_id
_entity_poly.type
_entity_poly.pdbx_seq_one_letter_code
_entity_poly.pdbx_strand_id
1 'polypeptide(L)'
;MTRKMSRRRFLKISAAVTAATAISGVSCFSSDFDVIIVGGTIFDGSGTAGFPGDIGIRGGKIVAIGDLKDRSAARKIDAAGLVVAPGFIDFHSHSDDELLLGGEAQSKIRQGVTLEVLGQDGGSYAPLNEKMREQMRKRMRNRYDIEIDWTDFQSYFLTLEQRGMICNALSMLGQGTLRECVVGEDDRPATDAEIAEMKRLAAQAFEQGAYGISSGLEYVPGSFASTAEIIEVCKAMNGRGIYSTHMRNEDDTLIEAVQEAIEIARGAGVDLNVSHLKASGRRNWDKLPEVLALLDETRAGGMRVTCDRYPYVAYNTGLASMFPLWSRDGGSEKFVTRLQDPALTDSIRSAVLGKVEKIGGWQSVMISGVSKNPEREKYEGKQFQELTADGGDPFELLVNLVVQEDGGGSMVGFAMSEENTAKVLAYPHCMTASDGSALAESGVLSSGSPHPRAFGTFPRLLGKYVREEQRMPLEDAIRKITSLPAEMLRLTDRGLLKENYHADITIFDPATVTDNATFQHSQQYPSGIPFVLVNGVPVIDGDKFSGALPGKVVRS
;
A
#
# COMPACT_ATOMS: atom_id res chain seq x y z
N MET A 1 -45.54 -58.49 -24.83
CA MET A 1 -46.32 -59.07 -23.72
C MET A 1 -46.40 -58.07 -22.57
N THR A 2 -47.49 -57.32 -22.52
CA THR A 2 -47.80 -56.28 -21.53
C THR A 2 -48.22 -56.88 -20.20
N ARG A 3 -47.41 -56.72 -19.15
CA ARG A 3 -47.78 -57.13 -17.78
C ARG A 3 -48.60 -56.02 -17.12
N LYS A 4 -49.93 -56.15 -17.12
CA LYS A 4 -50.88 -55.23 -16.47
C LYS A 4 -50.55 -55.10 -14.97
N MET A 5 -50.25 -53.88 -14.52
CA MET A 5 -50.23 -53.53 -13.09
C MET A 5 -51.64 -53.67 -12.51
N SER A 6 -51.79 -54.31 -11.35
CA SER A 6 -53.09 -54.45 -10.69
C SER A 6 -53.45 -53.19 -9.88
N ARG A 7 -54.74 -52.82 -9.88
CA ARG A 7 -55.30 -51.65 -9.15
C ARG A 7 -54.93 -51.62 -7.66
N ARG A 8 -54.67 -52.77 -7.03
CA ARG A 8 -54.23 -52.86 -5.62
C ARG A 8 -52.80 -52.37 -5.38
N ARG A 9 -51.92 -52.38 -6.40
CA ARG A 9 -50.53 -51.89 -6.29
C ARG A 9 -50.43 -50.37 -6.50
N PHE A 10 -51.33 -49.78 -7.27
CA PHE A 10 -51.39 -48.33 -7.50
C PHE A 10 -51.86 -47.55 -6.26
N LEU A 11 -52.82 -48.10 -5.51
CA LEU A 11 -53.33 -47.49 -4.27
C LEU A 11 -52.33 -47.55 -3.09
N LYS A 12 -51.46 -48.57 -3.03
CA LYS A 12 -50.39 -48.63 -2.01
C LYS A 12 -49.23 -47.68 -2.28
N ILE A 13 -48.96 -47.35 -3.55
CA ILE A 13 -47.94 -46.36 -3.91
C ILE A 13 -48.50 -44.94 -3.74
N SER A 14 -49.78 -44.71 -4.03
CA SER A 14 -50.41 -43.39 -3.86
C SER A 14 -50.60 -43.00 -2.39
N ALA A 15 -50.74 -43.95 -1.45
CA ALA A 15 -50.83 -43.67 -0.01
C ALA A 15 -49.45 -43.49 0.67
N ALA A 16 -48.36 -43.92 0.03
CA ALA A 16 -46.99 -43.72 0.53
C ALA A 16 -46.35 -42.41 0.01
N VAL A 17 -46.95 -41.77 -1.00
CA VAL A 17 -46.48 -40.47 -1.54
C VAL A 17 -47.17 -39.28 -0.86
N THR A 18 -48.27 -39.49 -0.13
CA THR A 18 -49.00 -38.41 0.58
C THR A 18 -48.73 -38.36 2.09
N ALA A 19 -47.81 -39.18 2.61
CA ALA A 19 -47.48 -39.25 4.04
C ALA A 19 -45.97 -39.08 4.33
N ALA A 20 -45.26 -38.37 3.44
CA ALA A 20 -43.89 -37.88 3.67
C ALA A 20 -43.76 -36.39 3.29
N THR A 21 -44.85 -35.64 3.41
CA THR A 21 -44.94 -34.19 3.16
C THR A 21 -45.40 -33.41 4.39
N ALA A 22 -45.07 -33.91 5.58
CA ALA A 22 -45.21 -33.20 6.84
C ALA A 22 -44.03 -33.55 7.73
N ILE A 23 -43.43 -32.53 8.37
CA ILE A 23 -42.12 -32.49 9.06
C ILE A 23 -41.00 -32.15 8.06
N SER A 24 -40.49 -30.92 7.92
CA SER A 24 -40.48 -29.78 8.83
C SER A 24 -40.55 -28.51 7.98
N GLY A 25 -41.52 -27.64 8.26
CA GLY A 25 -41.33 -26.23 7.96
C GLY A 25 -40.18 -25.75 8.83
N VAL A 26 -38.95 -25.80 8.31
CA VAL A 26 -37.88 -24.96 8.81
C VAL A 26 -38.36 -23.56 8.50
N SER A 27 -38.98 -22.92 9.49
CA SER A 27 -39.14 -21.48 9.49
C SER A 27 -37.72 -20.94 9.41
N CYS A 28 -37.29 -20.61 8.20
CA CYS A 28 -36.07 -19.87 7.98
C CYS A 28 -36.35 -18.50 8.58
N PHE A 29 -36.07 -18.35 9.88
CA PHE A 29 -36.03 -17.04 10.51
C PHE A 29 -34.91 -16.30 9.80
N SER A 30 -35.26 -15.59 8.74
CA SER A 30 -34.35 -14.66 8.08
C SER A 30 -34.04 -13.60 9.11
N SER A 31 -32.80 -13.55 9.58
CA SER A 31 -32.35 -12.50 10.49
C SER A 31 -32.50 -11.14 9.82
N ASP A 32 -32.69 -10.09 10.62
CA ASP A 32 -32.72 -8.73 10.10
C ASP A 32 -31.38 -8.36 9.46
N PHE A 33 -30.27 -8.87 9.97
CA PHE A 33 -28.94 -8.54 9.46
C PHE A 33 -28.07 -9.79 9.33
N ASP A 34 -27.04 -9.69 8.49
CA ASP A 34 -25.98 -10.69 8.45
C ASP A 34 -25.08 -10.51 9.68
N VAL A 35 -24.71 -9.27 9.98
CA VAL A 35 -23.92 -8.87 11.15
C VAL A 35 -24.57 -7.66 11.83
N ILE A 36 -24.62 -7.65 13.16
CA ILE A 36 -24.78 -6.43 13.95
C ILE A 36 -23.54 -6.23 14.81
N ILE A 37 -22.99 -5.02 14.81
CA ILE A 37 -22.01 -4.55 15.79
C ILE A 37 -22.77 -3.77 16.86
N VAL A 38 -22.65 -4.15 18.13
CA VAL A 38 -23.41 -3.53 19.24
C VAL A 38 -22.53 -2.82 20.25
N GLY A 39 -23.00 -1.67 20.78
CA GLY A 39 -22.46 -1.05 21.99
C GLY A 39 -21.13 -0.30 21.85
N GLY A 40 -20.65 -0.06 20.62
CA GLY A 40 -19.41 0.66 20.36
C GLY A 40 -19.55 2.17 20.36
N THR A 41 -18.40 2.86 20.36
CA THR A 41 -18.34 4.30 20.03
C THR A 41 -18.01 4.43 18.55
N ILE A 42 -18.98 4.90 17.77
CA ILE A 42 -18.88 5.06 16.32
C ILE A 42 -18.13 6.36 16.02
N PHE A 43 -17.02 6.24 15.30
CA PHE A 43 -16.34 7.33 14.63
C PHE A 43 -16.55 7.11 13.13
N ASP A 44 -17.47 7.86 12.53
CA ASP A 44 -17.96 7.59 11.17
C ASP A 44 -16.97 7.91 10.04
N GLY A 45 -15.79 8.42 10.37
CA GLY A 45 -14.76 8.85 9.43
C GLY A 45 -14.88 10.31 8.96
N SER A 46 -15.95 11.04 9.32
CA SER A 46 -16.16 12.42 8.87
C SER A 46 -15.23 13.45 9.53
N GLY A 47 -14.49 13.07 10.57
CA GLY A 47 -13.73 13.97 11.42
C GLY A 47 -14.56 14.62 12.53
N THR A 48 -15.78 14.12 12.77
CA THR A 48 -16.60 14.54 13.92
C THR A 48 -16.36 13.65 15.14
N ALA A 49 -16.72 14.17 16.33
CA ALA A 49 -16.59 13.43 17.57
C ALA A 49 -17.45 12.15 17.56
N GLY A 50 -16.92 11.08 18.16
CA GLY A 50 -17.60 9.80 18.21
C GLY A 50 -18.90 9.80 19.02
N PHE A 51 -19.83 8.92 18.66
CA PHE A 51 -21.13 8.77 19.32
C PHE A 51 -21.45 7.29 19.59
N PRO A 52 -22.20 6.97 20.65
CA PRO A 52 -22.60 5.59 20.91
C PRO A 52 -23.62 5.10 19.88
N GLY A 53 -23.48 3.86 19.41
CA GLY A 53 -24.47 3.26 18.53
C GLY A 53 -24.10 1.85 18.05
N ASP A 54 -25.05 1.26 17.33
CA ASP A 54 -24.93 -0.05 16.70
C ASP A 54 -24.92 0.11 15.17
N ILE A 55 -24.35 -0.88 14.48
CA ILE A 55 -24.29 -0.92 13.01
C ILE A 55 -24.88 -2.24 12.53
N GLY A 56 -25.87 -2.15 11.63
CA GLY A 56 -26.49 -3.29 10.97
C GLY A 56 -25.95 -3.47 9.55
N ILE A 57 -25.51 -4.69 9.22
CA ILE A 57 -24.89 -5.04 7.94
C ILE A 57 -25.72 -6.10 7.23
N ARG A 58 -25.98 -5.90 5.94
CA ARG A 58 -26.67 -6.88 5.09
C ARG A 58 -26.10 -6.83 3.67
N GLY A 59 -25.80 -7.99 3.08
CA GLY A 59 -25.28 -8.09 1.72
C GLY A 59 -23.96 -7.35 1.52
N GLY A 60 -23.12 -7.30 2.56
CA GLY A 60 -21.83 -6.59 2.53
C GLY A 60 -21.91 -5.06 2.58
N LYS A 61 -23.10 -4.50 2.83
CA LYS A 61 -23.35 -3.06 2.95
C LYS A 61 -23.85 -2.71 4.35
N ILE A 62 -23.54 -1.49 4.80
CA ILE A 62 -24.15 -0.90 5.98
C ILE A 62 -25.59 -0.51 5.63
N VAL A 63 -26.56 -0.98 6.39
CA VAL A 63 -28.00 -0.76 6.10
C VAL A 63 -28.76 -0.09 7.24
N ALA A 64 -28.14 0.06 8.40
CA ALA A 64 -28.69 0.83 9.53
C ALA A 64 -27.56 1.26 10.48
N ILE A 65 -27.69 2.46 11.05
CA ILE A 65 -26.86 2.96 12.16
C ILE A 65 -27.78 3.54 13.23
N GLY A 66 -27.64 3.13 14.49
CA GLY A 66 -28.51 3.60 15.58
C GLY A 66 -28.69 2.57 16.69
N ASP A 67 -29.83 2.56 17.38
CA ASP A 67 -30.17 1.53 18.39
C ASP A 67 -30.74 0.29 17.69
N LEU A 68 -29.99 -0.82 17.71
CA LEU A 68 -30.34 -2.09 17.07
C LEU A 68 -30.37 -3.27 18.07
N LYS A 69 -30.39 -3.00 19.38
CA LYS A 69 -30.29 -4.04 20.42
C LYS A 69 -31.32 -5.18 20.31
N ASP A 70 -32.55 -4.83 19.93
CA ASP A 70 -33.68 -5.76 19.81
C ASP A 70 -33.77 -6.43 18.43
N ARG A 71 -32.84 -6.11 17.52
CA ARG A 71 -32.80 -6.69 16.17
C ARG A 71 -32.04 -8.02 16.14
N SER A 72 -32.40 -8.84 15.16
CA SER A 72 -31.83 -10.17 14.97
C SER A 72 -30.69 -10.15 13.92
N ALA A 73 -29.62 -10.92 14.14
CA ALA A 73 -28.53 -11.06 13.18
C ALA A 73 -27.95 -12.47 13.21
N ALA A 74 -27.37 -12.92 12.09
CA ALA A 74 -26.64 -14.18 12.04
C ALA A 74 -25.36 -14.14 12.91
N ARG A 75 -24.66 -13.00 12.92
CA ARG A 75 -23.54 -12.70 13.83
C ARG A 75 -23.81 -11.43 14.62
N LYS A 76 -23.59 -11.45 15.94
CA LYS A 76 -23.49 -10.26 16.77
C LYS A 76 -22.05 -10.09 17.25
N ILE A 77 -21.49 -8.89 17.09
CA ILE A 77 -20.17 -8.47 17.57
C ILE A 77 -20.38 -7.48 18.72
N ASP A 78 -19.85 -7.80 19.89
CA ASP A 78 -19.86 -6.89 21.04
C ASP A 78 -18.68 -5.94 20.94
N ALA A 79 -18.97 -4.64 20.78
CA ALA A 79 -18.00 -3.56 20.68
C ALA A 79 -18.01 -2.66 21.91
N ALA A 80 -18.56 -3.10 23.04
CA ALA A 80 -18.56 -2.33 24.28
C ALA A 80 -17.14 -1.87 24.68
N GLY A 81 -16.97 -0.56 24.87
CA GLY A 81 -15.68 0.05 25.20
C GLY A 81 -14.70 0.19 24.01
N LEU A 82 -15.09 -0.26 22.82
CA LEU A 82 -14.28 -0.18 21.61
C LEU A 82 -14.72 0.97 20.69
N VAL A 83 -13.80 1.39 19.85
CA VAL A 83 -14.05 2.29 18.72
C VAL A 83 -14.49 1.46 17.52
N VAL A 84 -15.54 1.91 16.84
CA VAL A 84 -16.00 1.38 15.55
C VAL A 84 -15.76 2.44 14.48
N ALA A 85 -14.85 2.18 13.56
CA ALA A 85 -14.44 3.10 12.50
C ALA A 85 -14.59 2.46 11.11
N PRO A 86 -14.65 3.25 10.01
CA PRO A 86 -14.47 2.68 8.69
C PRO A 86 -13.14 1.92 8.63
N GLY A 87 -13.09 0.87 7.83
CA GLY A 87 -11.87 0.14 7.56
C GLY A 87 -10.80 1.08 7.01
N PHE A 88 -9.55 0.89 7.44
CA PHE A 88 -8.48 1.81 7.10
C PHE A 88 -8.08 1.65 5.62
N ILE A 89 -7.73 2.76 4.99
CA ILE A 89 -7.26 2.82 3.62
C ILE A 89 -5.76 3.11 3.64
N ASP A 90 -4.97 2.15 3.19
CA ASP A 90 -3.55 2.31 3.00
C ASP A 90 -3.27 2.92 1.62
N PHE A 91 -3.17 4.26 1.60
CA PHE A 91 -3.02 5.04 0.37
C PHE A 91 -1.67 4.81 -0.34
N HIS A 92 -0.69 4.24 0.34
CA HIS A 92 0.65 4.00 -0.20
C HIS A 92 1.13 2.62 0.19
N SER A 93 0.87 1.63 -0.66
CA SER A 93 1.23 0.23 -0.43
C SER A 93 2.07 -0.33 -1.58
N HIS A 94 3.02 -1.19 -1.23
CA HIS A 94 3.87 -1.93 -2.18
C HIS A 94 3.59 -3.43 -2.11
N SER A 95 2.31 -3.81 -1.95
CA SER A 95 1.85 -5.20 -1.82
C SER A 95 1.59 -5.90 -3.17
N ASP A 96 2.03 -5.33 -4.28
CA ASP A 96 1.74 -5.82 -5.63
C ASP A 96 2.17 -7.28 -5.85
N ASP A 97 3.30 -7.69 -5.27
CA ASP A 97 3.77 -9.09 -5.24
C ASP A 97 2.95 -9.91 -4.25
N GLU A 98 2.81 -9.40 -3.03
CA GLU A 98 2.28 -10.10 -1.87
C GLU A 98 0.83 -10.51 -2.04
N LEU A 99 0.02 -9.69 -2.72
CA LEU A 99 -1.37 -10.03 -3.01
C LEU A 99 -1.50 -11.17 -4.03
N LEU A 100 -0.47 -11.46 -4.82
CA LEU A 100 -0.44 -12.65 -5.68
C LEU A 100 -0.10 -13.93 -4.89
N LEU A 101 0.40 -13.80 -3.66
CA LEU A 101 0.86 -14.88 -2.78
C LEU A 101 -0.24 -15.35 -1.80
N GLY A 102 -1.43 -15.63 -2.34
CA GLY A 102 -2.57 -16.13 -1.57
C GLY A 102 -3.44 -15.03 -0.93
N GLY A 103 -3.06 -13.75 -1.08
CA GLY A 103 -3.93 -12.61 -0.81
C GLY A 103 -4.32 -12.39 0.66
N GLU A 104 -3.72 -13.11 1.61
CA GLU A 104 -4.07 -13.05 3.04
C GLU A 104 -3.67 -11.74 3.73
N ALA A 105 -2.68 -11.03 3.17
CA ALA A 105 -2.18 -9.73 3.61
C ALA A 105 -2.16 -9.51 5.14
N GLN A 106 -1.68 -10.49 5.92
CA GLN A 106 -1.91 -10.53 7.37
C GLN A 106 -1.36 -9.31 8.10
N SER A 107 -0.19 -8.82 7.71
CA SER A 107 0.39 -7.59 8.30
C SER A 107 -0.47 -6.35 8.04
N LYS A 108 -1.23 -6.29 6.94
CA LYS A 108 -2.15 -5.17 6.62
C LYS A 108 -3.46 -5.32 7.36
N ILE A 109 -4.15 -6.45 7.20
CA ILE A 109 -5.49 -6.63 7.75
C ILE A 109 -5.50 -6.56 9.28
N ARG A 110 -4.45 -7.05 9.94
CA ARG A 110 -4.31 -6.98 11.41
C ARG A 110 -4.05 -5.56 11.92
N GLN A 111 -3.62 -4.64 11.06
CA GLN A 111 -3.56 -3.21 11.36
C GLN A 111 -4.92 -2.51 11.19
N GLY A 112 -5.95 -3.19 10.70
CA GLY A 112 -7.24 -2.60 10.35
C GLY A 112 -7.34 -2.09 8.92
N VAL A 113 -6.37 -2.41 8.05
CA VAL A 113 -6.41 -2.03 6.63
C VAL A 113 -7.43 -2.90 5.88
N THR A 114 -8.32 -2.27 5.14
CA THR A 114 -9.36 -2.94 4.33
C THR A 114 -9.29 -2.57 2.86
N LEU A 115 -8.53 -1.54 2.50
CA LEU A 115 -8.24 -1.15 1.12
C LEU A 115 -6.77 -0.76 0.99
N GLU A 116 -6.09 -1.29 -0.02
CA GLU A 116 -4.72 -0.93 -0.38
C GLU A 116 -4.67 -0.23 -1.74
N VAL A 117 -3.87 0.82 -1.84
CA VAL A 117 -3.56 1.54 -3.08
C VAL A 117 -2.16 1.16 -3.54
N LEU A 118 -2.11 0.29 -4.56
CA LEU A 118 -0.91 -0.29 -5.16
C LEU A 118 -0.35 0.60 -6.28
N GLY A 119 0.74 0.16 -6.91
CA GLY A 119 1.31 0.82 -8.07
C GLY A 119 2.00 2.16 -7.75
N GLN A 120 2.65 2.26 -6.59
CA GLN A 120 3.22 3.50 -6.08
C GLN A 120 4.63 3.78 -6.61
N ASP A 121 5.12 5.00 -6.37
CA ASP A 121 6.50 5.41 -6.64
C ASP A 121 6.98 5.12 -8.07
N GLY A 122 6.08 5.22 -9.05
CA GLY A 122 6.38 5.03 -10.47
C GLY A 122 6.47 3.57 -10.92
N GLY A 123 6.30 2.60 -10.04
CA GLY A 123 6.26 1.18 -10.37
C GLY A 123 4.85 0.62 -10.35
N SER A 124 4.46 -0.14 -11.36
CA SER A 124 3.20 -0.90 -11.42
C SER A 124 3.41 -2.22 -12.18
N TYR A 125 2.45 -3.14 -12.05
CA TYR A 125 2.54 -4.49 -12.63
C TYR A 125 2.03 -4.56 -14.08
N ALA A 126 1.48 -3.45 -14.57
CA ALA A 126 1.04 -3.26 -15.92
C ALA A 126 1.22 -1.78 -16.32
N PRO A 127 1.31 -1.46 -17.62
CA PRO A 127 1.44 -2.40 -18.75
C PRO A 127 2.85 -3.01 -18.82
N LEU A 128 2.96 -4.18 -19.47
CA LEU A 128 4.23 -4.87 -19.71
C LEU A 128 4.41 -5.11 -21.21
N ASN A 129 5.56 -4.70 -21.77
CA ASN A 129 6.00 -5.20 -23.08
C ASN A 129 6.54 -6.64 -22.97
N GLU A 130 6.90 -7.26 -24.09
CA GLU A 130 7.36 -8.66 -24.11
C GLU A 130 8.59 -8.90 -23.22
N LYS A 131 9.57 -7.99 -23.25
CA LYS A 131 10.80 -8.09 -22.45
C LYS A 131 10.47 -8.02 -20.96
N MET A 132 9.68 -7.03 -20.55
CA MET A 132 9.25 -6.84 -19.16
C MET A 132 8.43 -8.02 -18.67
N ARG A 133 7.51 -8.54 -19.49
CA ARG A 133 6.70 -9.72 -19.15
C ARG A 133 7.60 -10.93 -18.88
N GLU A 134 8.59 -11.19 -19.73
CA GLU A 134 9.48 -12.32 -19.54
C GLU A 134 10.38 -12.15 -18.30
N GLN A 135 10.86 -10.94 -18.03
CA GLN A 135 11.60 -10.61 -16.81
C GLN A 135 10.74 -10.81 -15.56
N MET A 136 9.50 -10.30 -15.57
CA MET A 136 8.51 -10.47 -14.50
C MET A 136 8.22 -11.96 -14.27
N ARG A 137 7.96 -12.71 -15.35
CA ARG A 137 7.70 -14.15 -15.29
C ARG A 137 8.86 -14.93 -14.68
N LYS A 138 10.09 -14.63 -15.09
CA LYS A 138 11.30 -15.24 -14.52
C LYS A 138 11.43 -14.91 -13.04
N ARG A 139 11.21 -13.64 -12.65
CA ARG A 139 11.27 -13.18 -11.26
C ARG A 139 10.23 -13.90 -10.38
N MET A 140 8.97 -13.92 -10.82
CA MET A 140 7.85 -14.54 -10.09
C MET A 140 8.01 -16.05 -9.97
N ARG A 141 8.43 -16.73 -11.04
CA ARG A 141 8.75 -18.17 -11.01
C ARG A 141 9.89 -18.45 -10.04
N ASN A 142 11.00 -17.74 -10.15
CA ASN A 142 12.19 -18.03 -9.35
C ASN A 142 12.01 -17.72 -7.86
N ARG A 143 11.27 -16.65 -7.54
CA ARG A 143 11.10 -16.18 -6.15
C ARG A 143 9.93 -16.85 -5.44
N TYR A 144 8.85 -17.12 -6.17
CA TYR A 144 7.57 -17.50 -5.58
C TYR A 144 6.92 -18.73 -6.21
N ASP A 145 7.53 -19.34 -7.23
CA ASP A 145 6.96 -20.44 -8.00
C ASP A 145 5.58 -20.08 -8.60
N ILE A 146 5.44 -18.82 -9.05
CA ILE A 146 4.22 -18.30 -9.67
C ILE A 146 4.43 -18.06 -11.16
N GLU A 147 3.55 -18.67 -11.98
CA GLU A 147 3.39 -18.29 -13.38
C GLU A 147 2.52 -17.03 -13.51
N ILE A 148 2.93 -16.17 -14.43
CA ILE A 148 2.22 -14.94 -14.80
C ILE A 148 2.14 -14.84 -16.32
N ASP A 149 1.05 -14.27 -16.83
CA ASP A 149 0.82 -14.09 -18.27
C ASP A 149 0.18 -12.74 -18.64
N TRP A 150 -0.20 -11.91 -17.66
CA TRP A 150 -0.81 -10.61 -17.91
C TRP A 150 0.16 -9.63 -18.61
N THR A 151 -0.41 -8.66 -19.31
CA THR A 151 0.33 -7.56 -19.96
C THR A 151 -0.30 -6.20 -19.71
N ASP A 152 -1.52 -6.17 -19.18
CA ASP A 152 -2.31 -4.95 -19.02
C ASP A 152 -3.09 -4.96 -17.70
N PHE A 153 -3.71 -3.85 -17.34
CA PHE A 153 -4.40 -3.70 -16.05
C PHE A 153 -5.60 -4.62 -15.95
N GLN A 154 -6.33 -4.83 -17.05
CA GLN A 154 -7.49 -5.71 -17.05
C GLN A 154 -7.10 -7.15 -16.71
N SER A 155 -6.08 -7.69 -17.38
CA SER A 155 -5.58 -9.06 -17.12
C SER A 155 -4.94 -9.17 -15.74
N TYR A 156 -4.17 -8.17 -15.28
CA TYR A 156 -3.62 -8.13 -13.93
C TYR A 156 -4.71 -8.18 -12.84
N PHE A 157 -5.74 -7.32 -12.97
CA PHE A 157 -6.85 -7.30 -12.03
C PHE A 157 -7.64 -8.61 -12.01
N LEU A 158 -7.85 -9.24 -13.17
CA LEU A 158 -8.47 -10.56 -13.25
C LEU A 158 -7.62 -11.62 -12.51
N THR A 159 -6.28 -11.55 -12.62
CA THR A 159 -5.39 -12.46 -11.88
C THR A 159 -5.52 -12.28 -10.37
N LEU A 160 -5.56 -11.04 -9.87
CA LEU A 160 -5.80 -10.76 -8.45
C LEU A 160 -7.15 -11.31 -7.99
N GLU A 161 -8.21 -11.08 -8.75
CA GLU A 161 -9.56 -11.57 -8.43
C GLU A 161 -9.64 -13.10 -8.41
N GLN A 162 -8.96 -13.78 -9.33
CA GLN A 162 -8.92 -15.25 -9.40
C GLN A 162 -8.13 -15.87 -8.24
N ARG A 163 -7.06 -15.21 -7.79
CA ARG A 163 -6.27 -15.65 -6.64
C ARG A 163 -6.95 -15.36 -5.30
N GLY A 164 -7.85 -14.38 -5.27
CA GLY A 164 -8.54 -13.92 -4.06
C GLY A 164 -7.67 -12.97 -3.24
N MET A 165 -8.32 -12.03 -2.55
CA MET A 165 -7.65 -11.03 -1.70
C MET A 165 -8.46 -10.81 -0.44
N ILE A 166 -7.80 -10.60 0.69
CA ILE A 166 -8.47 -10.22 1.93
C ILE A 166 -8.89 -8.77 1.94
N CYS A 167 -7.99 -7.88 1.52
CA CYS A 167 -8.19 -6.45 1.39
C CYS A 167 -8.80 -6.16 0.02
N ASN A 168 -9.59 -5.10 -0.05
CA ASN A 168 -9.83 -4.47 -1.34
C ASN A 168 -8.51 -3.91 -1.87
N ALA A 169 -8.36 -3.84 -3.19
CA ALA A 169 -7.16 -3.30 -3.80
C ALA A 169 -7.54 -2.44 -5.00
N LEU A 170 -6.81 -1.36 -5.19
CA LEU A 170 -6.79 -0.61 -6.44
C LEU A 170 -5.33 -0.30 -6.79
N SER A 171 -5.07 0.11 -8.02
CA SER A 171 -3.70 0.35 -8.46
C SER A 171 -3.60 1.63 -9.28
N MET A 172 -2.48 2.31 -9.07
CA MET A 172 -2.01 3.43 -9.87
C MET A 172 -1.17 2.90 -11.05
N LEU A 173 -1.11 3.68 -12.12
CA LEU A 173 -0.21 3.44 -13.23
C LEU A 173 1.16 4.04 -12.94
N GLY A 174 2.20 3.22 -12.92
CA GLY A 174 3.57 3.66 -12.71
C GLY A 174 4.16 4.37 -13.93
N GLN A 175 4.58 5.62 -13.76
CA GLN A 175 5.28 6.38 -14.81
C GLN A 175 6.62 5.74 -15.19
N GLY A 176 7.36 5.18 -14.23
CA GLY A 176 8.59 4.44 -14.49
C GLY A 176 8.34 3.18 -15.29
N THR A 177 7.28 2.43 -14.95
CA THR A 177 6.81 1.26 -15.72
C THR A 177 6.44 1.61 -17.15
N LEU A 178 5.70 2.71 -17.38
CA LEU A 178 5.39 3.20 -18.73
C LEU A 178 6.66 3.52 -19.52
N ARG A 179 7.59 4.23 -18.88
CA ARG A 179 8.84 4.64 -19.51
C ARG A 179 9.71 3.45 -19.87
N GLU A 180 9.84 2.47 -18.99
CA GLU A 180 10.52 1.20 -19.29
C GLU A 180 9.86 0.47 -20.46
N CYS A 181 8.52 0.47 -20.49
CA CYS A 181 7.73 -0.21 -21.51
C CYS A 181 7.97 0.36 -22.92
N VAL A 182 8.20 1.67 -23.05
CA VAL A 182 8.26 2.37 -24.34
C VAL A 182 9.66 2.85 -24.69
N VAL A 183 10.35 3.51 -23.76
CA VAL A 183 11.67 4.14 -23.95
C VAL A 183 12.80 3.17 -23.62
N GLY A 184 12.57 2.30 -22.63
CA GLY A 184 13.57 1.39 -22.07
C GLY A 184 14.27 1.97 -20.84
N GLU A 185 15.45 1.42 -20.55
CA GLU A 185 16.20 1.68 -19.30
C GLU A 185 17.29 2.75 -19.46
N ASP A 186 17.47 3.30 -20.66
CA ASP A 186 18.56 4.23 -20.98
C ASP A 186 18.26 5.67 -20.53
N ASP A 187 19.30 6.38 -20.07
CA ASP A 187 19.28 7.79 -19.72
C ASP A 187 19.28 8.68 -20.98
N ARG A 188 18.08 8.88 -21.53
CA ARG A 188 17.85 9.77 -22.68
C ARG A 188 16.46 10.40 -22.65
N PRO A 189 16.26 11.56 -23.30
CA PRO A 189 14.92 12.07 -23.54
C PRO A 189 14.05 11.07 -24.32
N ALA A 190 12.77 10.99 -23.98
CA ALA A 190 11.78 10.34 -24.83
C ALA A 190 11.55 11.17 -26.10
N THR A 191 11.38 10.50 -27.24
CA THR A 191 10.96 11.13 -28.48
C THR A 191 9.46 11.44 -28.48
N ASP A 192 9.00 12.34 -29.34
CA ASP A 192 7.56 12.68 -29.46
C ASP A 192 6.68 11.44 -29.72
N ALA A 193 7.19 10.48 -30.51
CA ALA A 193 6.47 9.23 -30.79
C ALA A 193 6.36 8.34 -29.56
N GLU A 194 7.43 8.26 -28.75
CA GLU A 194 7.42 7.51 -27.49
C GLU A 194 6.50 8.17 -26.45
N ILE A 195 6.49 9.51 -26.38
CA ILE A 195 5.53 10.24 -25.52
C ILE A 195 4.10 9.97 -25.96
N ALA A 196 3.82 9.99 -27.27
CA ALA A 196 2.50 9.67 -27.80
C ALA A 196 2.06 8.24 -27.45
N GLU A 197 2.97 7.27 -27.51
CA GLU A 197 2.67 5.88 -27.14
C GLU A 197 2.46 5.71 -25.63
N MET A 198 3.28 6.35 -24.79
CA MET A 198 3.06 6.36 -23.33
C MET A 198 1.70 6.96 -22.97
N LYS A 199 1.26 8.04 -23.66
CA LYS A 199 -0.07 8.62 -23.49
C LYS A 199 -1.18 7.66 -23.89
N ARG A 200 -1.01 6.92 -24.99
CA ARG A 200 -1.97 5.90 -25.45
C ARG A 200 -2.12 4.77 -24.43
N LEU A 201 -0.99 4.24 -23.94
CA LEU A 201 -0.96 3.20 -22.91
C LEU A 201 -1.56 3.69 -21.58
N ALA A 202 -1.29 4.94 -21.21
CA ALA A 202 -1.90 5.54 -20.04
C ALA A 202 -3.42 5.62 -20.18
N ALA A 203 -3.94 6.16 -21.29
CA ALA A 203 -5.38 6.21 -21.55
C ALA A 203 -6.03 4.81 -21.48
N GLN A 204 -5.37 3.79 -22.05
CA GLN A 204 -5.81 2.40 -21.97
C GLN A 204 -5.85 1.88 -20.52
N ALA A 205 -4.84 2.16 -19.70
CA ALA A 205 -4.83 1.74 -18.30
C ALA A 205 -6.00 2.35 -17.50
N PHE A 206 -6.36 3.61 -17.75
CA PHE A 206 -7.55 4.24 -17.15
C PHE A 206 -8.85 3.60 -17.62
N GLU A 207 -8.98 3.26 -18.91
CA GLU A 207 -10.13 2.50 -19.41
C GLU A 207 -10.25 1.11 -18.76
N GLN A 208 -9.12 0.54 -18.33
CA GLN A 208 -9.02 -0.75 -17.64
C GLN A 208 -9.16 -0.64 -16.11
N GLY A 209 -9.30 0.57 -15.56
CA GLY A 209 -9.63 0.81 -14.16
C GLY A 209 -8.49 1.31 -13.26
N ALA A 210 -7.35 1.73 -13.81
CA ALA A 210 -6.30 2.40 -13.03
C ALA A 210 -6.79 3.75 -12.46
N TYR A 211 -6.48 4.05 -11.19
CA TYR A 211 -7.03 5.21 -10.48
C TYR A 211 -6.30 6.53 -10.70
N GLY A 212 -5.06 6.47 -11.15
CA GLY A 212 -4.17 7.60 -11.23
C GLY A 212 -2.82 7.20 -11.80
N ILE A 213 -1.89 8.15 -11.84
CA ILE A 213 -0.51 7.90 -12.24
C ILE A 213 0.39 8.17 -11.04
N SER A 214 1.29 7.24 -10.75
CA SER A 214 2.36 7.45 -9.76
C SER A 214 3.70 7.70 -10.45
N SER A 215 4.61 8.43 -9.82
CA SER A 215 6.00 8.58 -10.30
C SER A 215 7.03 8.34 -9.20
N GLY A 216 8.20 7.87 -9.62
CA GLY A 216 9.38 7.62 -8.77
C GLY A 216 10.59 8.33 -9.33
N LEU A 217 10.70 9.63 -9.06
CA LEU A 217 11.66 10.49 -9.76
C LEU A 217 13.09 10.42 -9.18
N GLU A 218 13.29 9.68 -8.08
CA GLU A 218 14.61 9.26 -7.59
C GLU A 218 15.10 7.93 -8.23
N TYR A 219 14.16 7.16 -8.81
CA TYR A 219 14.40 5.80 -9.28
C TYR A 219 14.54 5.74 -10.80
N VAL A 220 15.34 4.81 -11.32
CA VAL A 220 15.45 4.58 -12.78
C VAL A 220 14.36 3.60 -13.24
N PRO A 221 13.82 3.75 -14.45
CA PRO A 221 14.13 4.80 -15.44
C PRO A 221 13.32 6.10 -15.27
N GLY A 222 12.39 6.17 -14.30
CA GLY A 222 11.48 7.32 -14.11
C GLY A 222 12.21 8.66 -13.92
N SER A 223 13.31 8.66 -13.17
CA SER A 223 14.21 9.80 -12.93
C SER A 223 14.79 10.45 -14.19
N PHE A 224 14.88 9.72 -15.31
CA PHE A 224 15.35 10.25 -16.59
C PHE A 224 14.29 11.09 -17.32
N ALA A 225 13.02 11.03 -16.87
CA ALA A 225 11.95 11.81 -17.48
C ALA A 225 12.05 13.29 -17.11
N SER A 226 11.80 14.13 -18.12
CA SER A 226 11.64 15.57 -17.92
C SER A 226 10.26 15.89 -17.33
N THR A 227 10.13 17.03 -16.64
CA THR A 227 8.85 17.55 -16.15
C THR A 227 7.81 17.65 -17.27
N ALA A 228 8.21 18.12 -18.47
CA ALA A 228 7.33 18.25 -19.63
C ALA A 228 6.80 16.89 -20.13
N GLU A 229 7.63 15.86 -20.12
CA GLU A 229 7.22 14.50 -20.47
C GLU A 229 6.15 13.99 -19.50
N ILE A 230 6.36 14.16 -18.20
CA ILE A 230 5.43 13.66 -17.17
C ILE A 230 4.10 14.41 -17.26
N ILE A 231 4.12 15.73 -17.51
CA ILE A 231 2.92 16.52 -17.80
C ILE A 231 2.14 15.92 -18.97
N GLU A 232 2.81 15.63 -20.08
CA GLU A 232 2.15 15.09 -21.27
C GLU A 232 1.53 13.72 -21.04
N VAL A 233 2.20 12.83 -20.30
CA VAL A 233 1.64 11.52 -19.90
C VAL A 233 0.45 11.70 -18.96
N CYS A 234 0.55 12.58 -17.96
CA CYS A 234 -0.53 12.83 -17.00
C CYS A 234 -1.78 13.46 -17.63
N LYS A 235 -1.65 14.17 -18.77
CA LYS A 235 -2.83 14.65 -19.52
C LYS A 235 -3.73 13.51 -20.01
N ALA A 236 -3.21 12.28 -20.15
CA ALA A 236 -4.02 11.12 -20.55
C ALA A 236 -5.16 10.80 -19.58
N MET A 237 -5.06 11.25 -18.32
CA MET A 237 -6.15 11.06 -17.35
C MET A 237 -7.38 11.94 -17.66
N ASN A 238 -7.22 13.00 -18.48
CA ASN A 238 -8.28 13.95 -18.85
C ASN A 238 -8.99 14.57 -17.63
N GLY A 239 -8.24 14.99 -16.61
CA GLY A 239 -8.78 15.57 -15.37
C GLY A 239 -9.46 14.57 -14.42
N ARG A 240 -9.44 13.28 -14.77
CA ARG A 240 -9.82 12.16 -13.90
C ARG A 240 -8.59 11.69 -13.14
N GLY A 241 -8.77 11.09 -11.96
CA GLY A 241 -7.66 10.54 -11.18
C GLY A 241 -6.73 11.56 -10.53
N ILE A 242 -5.60 11.04 -10.04
CA ILE A 242 -4.61 11.74 -9.21
C ILE A 242 -3.22 11.50 -9.79
N TYR A 243 -2.35 12.50 -9.70
CA TYR A 243 -0.91 12.31 -9.81
C TYR A 243 -0.30 12.15 -8.42
N SER A 244 0.26 10.97 -8.12
CA SER A 244 0.98 10.71 -6.86
C SER A 244 2.47 10.63 -7.12
N THR A 245 3.33 11.18 -6.27
CA THR A 245 4.77 11.23 -6.59
C THR A 245 5.68 11.00 -5.40
N HIS A 246 6.57 10.00 -5.53
CA HIS A 246 7.90 10.06 -4.93
C HIS A 246 8.70 11.08 -5.72
N MET A 247 8.85 12.25 -5.11
CA MET A 247 9.46 13.42 -5.74
C MET A 247 10.92 13.17 -6.10
N ARG A 248 11.46 14.00 -7.01
CA ARG A 248 12.81 13.84 -7.54
C ARG A 248 13.89 13.89 -6.45
N ASN A 249 13.62 14.62 -5.39
CA ASN A 249 14.52 14.77 -4.28
C ASN A 249 13.73 15.05 -2.99
N GLU A 250 14.18 14.46 -1.89
CA GLU A 250 13.56 14.63 -0.57
C GLU A 250 14.52 15.26 0.45
N ASP A 251 15.65 15.80 -0.03
CA ASP A 251 16.73 16.33 0.78
C ASP A 251 17.17 17.75 0.34
N ASP A 252 18.26 17.89 -0.40
CA ASP A 252 18.90 19.16 -0.69
C ASP A 252 18.08 20.05 -1.63
N THR A 253 17.29 19.47 -2.52
CA THR A 253 16.40 20.19 -3.44
C THR A 253 14.92 19.84 -3.20
N LEU A 254 14.55 19.59 -1.94
CA LEU A 254 13.20 19.21 -1.53
C LEU A 254 12.14 20.22 -1.98
N ILE A 255 12.38 21.52 -1.79
CA ILE A 255 11.40 22.57 -2.11
C ILE A 255 11.18 22.62 -3.62
N GLU A 256 12.26 22.56 -4.40
CA GLU A 256 12.22 22.52 -5.86
C GLU A 256 11.50 21.27 -6.37
N ALA A 257 11.67 20.13 -5.70
CA ALA A 257 10.98 18.89 -6.06
C ALA A 257 9.47 18.95 -5.76
N VAL A 258 9.05 19.64 -4.69
CA VAL A 258 7.63 19.92 -4.42
C VAL A 258 7.06 20.89 -5.47
N GLN A 259 7.83 21.90 -5.86
CA GLN A 259 7.45 22.82 -6.94
C GLN A 259 7.27 22.08 -8.27
N GLU A 260 8.19 21.16 -8.61
CA GLU A 260 8.08 20.30 -9.80
C GLU A 260 6.79 19.46 -9.74
N ALA A 261 6.49 18.83 -8.60
CA ALA A 261 5.27 18.06 -8.43
C ALA A 261 3.99 18.89 -8.65
N ILE A 262 3.97 20.12 -8.15
CA ILE A 262 2.87 21.08 -8.35
C ILE A 262 2.77 21.50 -9.81
N GLU A 263 3.90 21.78 -10.47
CA GLU A 263 3.96 22.11 -11.89
C GLU A 263 3.38 20.99 -12.74
N ILE A 264 3.75 19.74 -12.46
CA ILE A 264 3.26 18.57 -13.19
C ILE A 264 1.74 18.44 -13.06
N ALA A 265 1.23 18.41 -11.82
CA ALA A 265 -0.20 18.26 -11.57
C ALA A 265 -1.01 19.40 -12.19
N ARG A 266 -0.54 20.65 -12.05
CA ARG A 266 -1.18 21.83 -12.63
C ARG A 266 -1.16 21.80 -14.16
N GLY A 267 -0.02 21.44 -14.77
CA GLY A 267 0.15 21.35 -16.22
C GLY A 267 -0.70 20.24 -16.86
N ALA A 268 -0.99 19.18 -16.10
CA ALA A 268 -1.87 18.09 -16.51
C ALA A 268 -3.35 18.31 -16.15
N GLY A 269 -3.67 19.25 -15.26
CA GLY A 269 -5.03 19.52 -14.81
C GLY A 269 -5.62 18.43 -13.91
N VAL A 270 -4.78 17.84 -13.04
CA VAL A 270 -5.15 16.74 -12.13
C VAL A 270 -4.84 17.10 -10.68
N ASP A 271 -5.41 16.33 -9.74
CA ASP A 271 -5.10 16.48 -8.32
C ASP A 271 -3.69 15.93 -7.99
N LEU A 272 -3.06 16.42 -6.93
CA LEU A 272 -1.71 16.02 -6.52
C LEU A 272 -1.72 15.32 -5.17
N ASN A 273 -1.03 14.19 -5.07
CA ASN A 273 -0.57 13.64 -3.80
C ASN A 273 0.97 13.61 -3.76
N VAL A 274 1.57 14.23 -2.75
CA VAL A 274 3.00 14.09 -2.49
C VAL A 274 3.22 12.88 -1.58
N SER A 275 3.79 11.81 -2.14
CA SER A 275 4.01 10.57 -1.41
C SER A 275 5.01 10.72 -0.30
N HIS A 276 4.75 10.04 0.82
CA HIS A 276 5.60 9.85 1.99
C HIS A 276 6.44 11.07 2.44
N LEU A 277 5.82 12.27 2.35
CA LEU A 277 6.45 13.59 2.49
C LEU A 277 7.44 13.66 3.65
N LYS A 278 8.68 14.00 3.35
CA LYS A 278 9.76 14.06 4.35
C LYS A 278 10.80 15.11 3.99
N ALA A 279 11.52 15.54 5.02
CA ALA A 279 12.77 16.26 4.89
C ALA A 279 13.90 15.35 5.38
N SER A 280 14.68 14.80 4.44
CA SER A 280 15.70 13.80 4.71
C SER A 280 17.07 14.43 4.97
N GLY A 281 17.74 13.94 6.01
CA GLY A 281 19.02 14.44 6.48
C GLY A 281 18.88 15.69 7.35
N ARG A 282 19.62 15.74 8.47
CA ARG A 282 19.52 16.80 9.47
C ARG A 282 19.62 18.22 8.92
N ARG A 283 20.43 18.40 7.87
CA ARG A 283 20.65 19.67 7.17
C ARG A 283 19.43 20.22 6.43
N ASN A 284 18.38 19.42 6.25
CA ASN A 284 17.18 19.77 5.52
C ASN A 284 15.93 19.83 6.40
N TRP A 285 16.03 19.46 7.69
CA TRP A 285 14.86 19.37 8.57
C TRP A 285 14.14 20.71 8.74
N ASP A 286 14.85 21.83 8.62
CA ASP A 286 14.33 23.18 8.69
C ASP A 286 13.52 23.61 7.45
N LYS A 287 13.56 22.86 6.35
CA LYS A 287 12.76 23.14 5.14
C LYS A 287 11.28 22.77 5.27
N LEU A 288 10.92 21.93 6.26
CA LEU A 288 9.56 21.41 6.36
C LEU A 288 8.47 22.49 6.45
N PRO A 289 8.61 23.57 7.26
CA PRO A 289 7.59 24.62 7.32
C PRO A 289 7.32 25.28 5.97
N GLU A 290 8.35 25.52 5.16
CA GLU A 290 8.21 26.11 3.83
C GLU A 290 7.49 25.16 2.87
N VAL A 291 7.82 23.86 2.93
CA VAL A 291 7.13 22.83 2.16
C VAL A 291 5.64 22.77 2.48
N LEU A 292 5.26 22.77 3.77
CA LEU A 292 3.85 22.76 4.17
C LEU A 292 3.13 24.04 3.72
N ALA A 293 3.78 25.21 3.86
CA ALA A 293 3.22 26.47 3.37
C ALA A 293 2.97 26.44 1.85
N LEU A 294 3.89 25.87 1.06
CA LEU A 294 3.73 25.73 -0.38
C LEU A 294 2.53 24.83 -0.75
N LEU A 295 2.28 23.75 0.01
CA LEU A 295 1.10 22.91 -0.18
C LEU A 295 -0.18 23.68 0.17
N ASP A 296 -0.20 24.40 1.28
CA ASP A 296 -1.35 25.23 1.71
C ASP A 296 -1.68 26.33 0.70
N GLU A 297 -0.67 27.06 0.21
CA GLU A 297 -0.82 28.09 -0.83
C GLU A 297 -1.38 27.49 -2.12
N THR A 298 -0.89 26.31 -2.51
CA THR A 298 -1.37 25.63 -3.70
C THR A 298 -2.84 25.19 -3.55
N ARG A 299 -3.24 24.73 -2.36
CA ARG A 299 -4.63 24.41 -2.04
C ARG A 299 -5.52 25.65 -2.04
N ALA A 300 -5.06 26.76 -1.45
CA ALA A 300 -5.77 28.03 -1.48
C ALA A 300 -5.97 28.56 -2.91
N GLY A 301 -5.06 28.21 -3.83
CA GLY A 301 -5.18 28.45 -5.27
C GLY A 301 -6.19 27.57 -6.01
N GLY A 302 -6.87 26.64 -5.33
CA GLY A 302 -7.97 25.83 -5.88
C GLY A 302 -7.57 24.44 -6.40
N MET A 303 -6.28 24.07 -6.35
CA MET A 303 -5.85 22.71 -6.71
C MET A 303 -5.97 21.81 -5.49
N ARG A 304 -6.59 20.62 -5.61
CA ARG A 304 -6.59 19.67 -4.49
C ARG A 304 -5.21 19.03 -4.39
N VAL A 305 -4.56 19.27 -3.27
CA VAL A 305 -3.23 18.73 -2.96
C VAL A 305 -3.26 18.04 -1.61
N THR A 306 -2.79 16.80 -1.54
CA THR A 306 -2.55 16.07 -0.30
C THR A 306 -1.09 15.65 -0.23
N CYS A 307 -0.70 15.15 0.92
CA CYS A 307 0.46 14.29 1.05
C CYS A 307 0.10 13.05 1.85
N ASP A 308 0.98 12.06 1.87
CA ASP A 308 0.90 10.96 2.82
C ASP A 308 2.20 10.78 3.60
N ARG A 309 2.13 10.08 4.73
CA ARG A 309 3.28 9.84 5.61
C ARG A 309 3.11 8.58 6.45
N TYR A 310 4.17 7.78 6.52
CA TYR A 310 4.29 6.70 7.51
C TYR A 310 4.86 7.23 8.85
N PRO A 311 4.46 6.67 10.01
CA PRO A 311 4.78 7.22 11.34
C PRO A 311 6.16 6.83 11.89
N TYR A 312 7.20 6.88 11.04
CA TYR A 312 8.56 6.47 11.37
C TYR A 312 9.61 7.48 10.87
N VAL A 313 10.74 7.53 11.57
CA VAL A 313 11.89 8.40 11.25
C VAL A 313 12.88 7.77 10.27
N ALA A 314 12.63 6.54 9.83
CA ALA A 314 13.45 5.82 8.85
C ALA A 314 12.65 5.53 7.57
N TYR A 315 13.33 5.41 6.44
CA TYR A 315 12.75 5.05 5.15
C TYR A 315 13.23 3.66 4.74
N ASN A 316 12.60 3.04 3.76
CA ASN A 316 13.04 1.78 3.18
C ASN A 316 13.07 1.88 1.66
N THR A 317 14.14 1.42 1.03
CA THR A 317 14.34 1.47 -0.43
C THR A 317 15.45 0.49 -0.85
N GLY A 318 15.77 0.43 -2.13
CA GLY A 318 16.86 -0.41 -2.67
C GLY A 318 18.26 0.11 -2.31
N LEU A 319 19.22 -0.80 -2.11
CA LEU A 319 20.64 -0.44 -1.89
C LEU A 319 21.22 0.34 -3.08
N ALA A 320 20.73 0.08 -4.30
CA ALA A 320 21.10 0.82 -5.50
C ALA A 320 20.86 2.34 -5.39
N SER A 321 19.96 2.80 -4.51
CA SER A 321 19.73 4.23 -4.27
C SER A 321 20.95 4.94 -3.67
N MET A 322 21.90 4.22 -3.07
CA MET A 322 23.12 4.81 -2.51
C MET A 322 24.11 5.26 -3.59
N PHE A 323 23.92 4.80 -4.83
CA PHE A 323 24.81 5.05 -5.96
C PHE A 323 24.32 6.24 -6.79
N PRO A 324 25.24 6.97 -7.46
CA PRO A 324 24.86 8.10 -8.29
C PRO A 324 23.98 7.66 -9.46
N LEU A 325 23.06 8.54 -9.89
CA LEU A 325 22.07 8.20 -10.92
C LEU A 325 22.70 7.67 -12.21
N TRP A 326 23.77 8.31 -12.71
CA TRP A 326 24.45 7.95 -13.95
C TRP A 326 25.00 6.51 -13.95
N SER A 327 25.34 5.95 -12.79
CA SER A 327 25.87 4.58 -12.75
C SER A 327 24.78 3.55 -13.06
N ARG A 328 23.50 3.92 -12.91
CA ARG A 328 22.32 3.07 -13.09
C ARG A 328 21.70 3.15 -14.49
N ASP A 329 22.29 3.93 -15.39
CA ASP A 329 21.85 4.05 -16.80
C ASP A 329 21.87 2.69 -17.52
N GLY A 330 20.77 2.35 -18.19
CA GLY A 330 20.63 1.17 -19.03
C GLY A 330 20.52 -0.15 -18.26
N GLY A 331 19.98 -0.07 -17.04
CA GLY A 331 19.50 -1.24 -16.29
C GLY A 331 20.54 -1.92 -15.39
N SER A 332 20.09 -2.94 -14.66
CA SER A 332 20.89 -3.61 -13.62
C SER A 332 22.17 -4.25 -14.14
N GLU A 333 22.17 -4.81 -15.35
CA GLU A 333 23.36 -5.47 -15.93
C GLU A 333 24.48 -4.45 -16.19
N LYS A 334 24.16 -3.32 -16.84
CA LYS A 334 25.12 -2.23 -17.06
C LYS A 334 25.56 -1.60 -15.74
N PHE A 335 24.64 -1.47 -14.77
CA PHE A 335 24.97 -0.98 -13.43
C PHE A 335 26.01 -1.87 -12.74
N VAL A 336 25.78 -3.18 -12.67
CA VAL A 336 26.75 -4.14 -12.09
C VAL A 336 28.09 -4.09 -12.83
N THR A 337 28.06 -4.01 -14.16
CA THR A 337 29.29 -3.88 -14.96
C THR A 337 30.07 -2.62 -14.57
N ARG A 338 29.40 -1.47 -14.40
CA ARG A 338 30.06 -0.22 -13.98
C ARG A 338 30.62 -0.29 -12.55
N LEU A 339 29.95 -1.02 -11.64
CA LEU A 339 30.46 -1.22 -10.27
C LEU A 339 31.77 -2.04 -10.23
N GLN A 340 32.01 -2.85 -11.27
CA GLN A 340 33.19 -3.69 -11.38
C GLN A 340 34.32 -3.06 -12.23
N ASP A 341 34.08 -1.88 -12.81
CA ASP A 341 35.07 -1.18 -13.64
C ASP A 341 36.06 -0.37 -12.76
N PRO A 342 37.36 -0.73 -12.73
CA PRO A 342 38.35 0.00 -11.95
C PRO A 342 38.49 1.47 -12.34
N ALA A 343 38.15 1.85 -13.58
CA ALA A 343 38.21 3.24 -14.03
C ALA A 343 37.11 4.11 -13.39
N LEU A 344 36.03 3.51 -12.89
CA LEU A 344 34.89 4.21 -12.30
C LEU A 344 34.88 4.19 -10.77
N THR A 345 35.68 3.32 -10.14
CA THR A 345 35.70 3.10 -8.68
C THR A 345 35.82 4.40 -7.88
N ASP A 346 36.77 5.28 -8.21
CA ASP A 346 36.98 6.52 -7.44
C ASP A 346 35.80 7.47 -7.54
N SER A 347 35.19 7.59 -8.72
CA SER A 347 34.03 8.44 -8.95
C SER A 347 32.79 7.92 -8.23
N ILE A 348 32.56 6.60 -8.28
CA ILE A 348 31.46 5.94 -7.57
C ILE A 348 31.65 6.04 -6.07
N ARG A 349 32.86 5.73 -5.56
CA ARG A 349 33.20 5.82 -4.14
C ARG A 349 32.99 7.24 -3.61
N SER A 350 33.50 8.25 -4.30
CA SER A 350 33.32 9.65 -3.90
C SER A 350 31.84 10.03 -3.79
N ALA A 351 31.02 9.64 -4.79
CA ALA A 351 29.59 9.92 -4.79
C ALA A 351 28.85 9.21 -3.65
N VAL A 352 29.13 7.91 -3.42
CA VAL A 352 28.52 7.12 -2.35
C VAL A 352 28.89 7.69 -0.98
N LEU A 353 30.17 7.98 -0.73
CA LEU A 353 30.63 8.54 0.54
C LEU A 353 29.98 9.90 0.82
N GLY A 354 29.82 10.75 -0.19
CA GLY A 354 29.09 12.00 -0.07
C GLY A 354 27.61 11.81 0.31
N LYS A 355 26.92 10.82 -0.27
CA LYS A 355 25.53 10.48 0.10
C LYS A 355 25.45 9.92 1.53
N VAL A 356 26.38 9.06 1.91
CA VAL A 356 26.47 8.48 3.27
C VAL A 356 26.66 9.57 4.32
N GLU A 357 27.59 10.51 4.11
CA GLU A 357 27.82 11.62 5.02
C GLU A 357 26.54 12.45 5.22
N LYS A 358 25.83 12.75 4.13
CA LYS A 358 24.57 13.51 4.12
C LYS A 358 23.45 12.86 4.94
N ILE A 359 23.37 11.53 4.99
CA ILE A 359 22.37 10.79 5.79
C ILE A 359 22.85 10.50 7.22
N GLY A 360 24.04 10.96 7.60
CA GLY A 360 24.57 10.88 8.95
C GLY A 360 25.69 9.86 9.16
N GLY A 361 26.09 9.11 8.13
CA GLY A 361 27.14 8.10 8.19
C GLY A 361 26.63 6.67 8.00
N TRP A 362 27.54 5.69 8.03
CA TRP A 362 27.23 4.26 7.80
C TRP A 362 26.36 3.62 8.88
N GLN A 363 26.26 4.23 10.06
CA GLN A 363 25.30 3.85 11.10
C GLN A 363 23.86 4.17 10.72
N SER A 364 23.65 5.07 9.76
CA SER A 364 22.31 5.40 9.29
C SER A 364 21.80 4.43 8.23
N VAL A 365 22.59 3.42 7.84
CA VAL A 365 22.24 2.46 6.77
C VAL A 365 22.20 1.05 7.34
N MET A 366 20.99 0.50 7.45
CA MET A 366 20.74 -0.88 7.86
C MET A 366 20.35 -1.72 6.64
N ILE A 367 20.91 -2.92 6.51
CA ILE A 367 20.54 -3.84 5.43
C ILE A 367 19.21 -4.51 5.80
N SER A 368 18.19 -4.37 4.98
CA SER A 368 16.88 -5.00 5.22
C SER A 368 16.66 -6.31 4.46
N GLY A 369 17.36 -6.51 3.34
CA GLY A 369 17.19 -7.73 2.55
C GLY A 369 18.26 -7.93 1.49
N VAL A 370 18.86 -9.13 1.46
CA VAL A 370 19.81 -9.58 0.43
C VAL A 370 19.46 -11.03 0.06
N SER A 371 18.44 -11.15 -0.77
CA SER A 371 17.72 -12.42 -1.02
C SER A 371 18.53 -13.47 -1.78
N LYS A 372 19.51 -13.07 -2.61
CA LYS A 372 20.34 -13.99 -3.39
C LYS A 372 21.60 -14.42 -2.62
N ASN A 373 22.01 -13.65 -1.62
CA ASN A 373 23.16 -13.97 -0.78
C ASN A 373 22.85 -15.18 0.13
N PRO A 374 23.62 -16.29 0.05
CA PRO A 374 23.39 -17.47 0.88
C PRO A 374 23.69 -17.23 2.37
N GLU A 375 24.48 -16.21 2.70
CA GLU A 375 24.79 -15.79 4.07
C GLU A 375 23.92 -14.61 4.53
N ARG A 376 22.73 -14.40 3.94
CA ARG A 376 21.88 -13.22 4.22
C ARG A 376 21.65 -12.91 5.69
N GLU A 377 21.50 -13.93 6.54
CA GLU A 377 21.30 -13.81 7.99
C GLU A 377 22.47 -13.11 8.70
N LYS A 378 23.65 -13.08 8.09
CA LYS A 378 24.81 -12.33 8.58
C LYS A 378 24.62 -10.82 8.44
N TYR A 379 23.88 -10.37 7.42
CA TYR A 379 23.79 -8.97 7.00
C TYR A 379 22.44 -8.34 7.37
N GLU A 380 21.34 -9.06 7.21
CA GLU A 380 19.98 -8.55 7.41
C GLU A 380 19.75 -8.10 8.86
N GLY A 381 19.16 -6.91 9.01
CA GLY A 381 18.92 -6.26 10.30
C GLY A 381 20.14 -5.56 10.91
N LYS A 382 21.32 -5.61 10.27
CA LYS A 382 22.54 -4.96 10.77
C LYS A 382 22.88 -3.70 10.02
N GLN A 383 23.53 -2.77 10.71
CA GLN A 383 24.05 -1.55 10.09
C GLN A 383 25.40 -1.80 9.43
N PHE A 384 25.72 -1.05 8.37
CA PHE A 384 27.03 -1.15 7.70
C PHE A 384 28.19 -0.89 8.66
N GLN A 385 28.04 0.07 9.59
CA GLN A 385 29.07 0.37 10.58
C GLN A 385 29.34 -0.84 11.50
N GLU A 386 28.30 -1.56 11.92
CA GLU A 386 28.44 -2.74 12.78
C GLU A 386 29.18 -3.87 12.06
N LEU A 387 28.85 -4.09 10.79
CA LEU A 387 29.44 -5.14 9.94
C LEU A 387 30.91 -4.91 9.60
N THR A 388 31.41 -3.69 9.81
CA THR A 388 32.77 -3.27 9.43
C THR A 388 33.61 -2.79 10.61
N ALA A 389 33.13 -2.99 11.83
CA ALA A 389 33.80 -2.56 13.06
C ALA A 389 35.22 -3.13 13.23
N ASP A 390 35.51 -4.32 12.69
CA ASP A 390 36.82 -4.98 12.74
C ASP A 390 37.83 -4.45 11.68
N GLY A 391 37.58 -3.28 11.09
CA GLY A 391 38.45 -2.62 10.11
C GLY A 391 38.12 -2.94 8.65
N GLY A 392 36.91 -3.44 8.37
CA GLY A 392 36.43 -3.62 7.00
C GLY A 392 36.05 -2.29 6.33
N ASP A 393 36.03 -2.26 5.00
CA ASP A 393 35.56 -1.08 4.26
C ASP A 393 34.05 -1.21 3.94
N PRO A 394 33.17 -0.36 4.51
CA PRO A 394 31.74 -0.42 4.26
C PRO A 394 31.34 -0.10 2.81
N PHE A 395 32.14 0.68 2.08
CA PHE A 395 31.90 0.92 0.66
C PHE A 395 32.11 -0.36 -0.16
N GLU A 396 33.21 -1.08 0.10
CA GLU A 396 33.49 -2.35 -0.59
C GLU A 396 32.44 -3.41 -0.24
N LEU A 397 32.00 -3.46 1.03
CA LEU A 397 30.89 -4.32 1.42
C LEU A 397 29.60 -3.99 0.65
N LEU A 398 29.26 -2.70 0.52
CA LEU A 398 28.08 -2.25 -0.22
C LEU A 398 28.15 -2.68 -1.69
N VAL A 399 29.27 -2.41 -2.37
CA VAL A 399 29.49 -2.81 -3.77
C VAL A 399 29.35 -4.32 -3.92
N ASN A 400 30.01 -5.10 -3.07
CA ASN A 400 29.96 -6.56 -3.12
C ASN A 400 28.54 -7.11 -2.96
N LEU A 401 27.78 -6.60 -1.99
CA LEU A 401 26.39 -7.03 -1.78
C LEU A 401 25.51 -6.68 -2.99
N VAL A 402 25.64 -5.47 -3.54
CA VAL A 402 24.84 -5.04 -4.70
C VAL A 402 25.18 -5.86 -5.94
N VAL A 403 26.46 -6.17 -6.18
CA VAL A 403 26.88 -7.06 -7.27
C VAL A 403 26.31 -8.47 -7.09
N GLN A 404 26.37 -9.03 -5.89
CA GLN A 404 25.82 -10.36 -5.59
C GLN A 404 24.29 -10.43 -5.72
N GLU A 405 23.60 -9.31 -5.53
CA GLU A 405 22.14 -9.21 -5.71
C GLU A 405 21.74 -8.86 -7.16
N ASP A 406 22.67 -8.84 -8.12
CA ASP A 406 22.50 -8.37 -9.50
C ASP A 406 21.94 -6.92 -9.58
N GLY A 407 22.54 -6.00 -8.83
CA GLY A 407 22.12 -4.60 -8.74
C GLY A 407 20.99 -4.35 -7.73
N GLY A 408 20.56 -5.38 -7.00
CA GLY A 408 19.44 -5.34 -6.06
C GLY A 408 19.82 -5.13 -4.59
N GLY A 409 19.03 -5.76 -3.71
CA GLY A 409 19.11 -5.62 -2.24
C GLY A 409 18.33 -4.41 -1.71
N SER A 410 17.95 -4.46 -0.43
CA SER A 410 17.16 -3.41 0.23
C SER A 410 17.82 -2.92 1.53
N MET A 411 17.52 -1.67 1.88
CA MET A 411 18.02 -1.00 3.08
C MET A 411 16.96 -0.19 3.81
N VAL A 412 17.17 0.01 5.10
CA VAL A 412 16.51 1.04 5.91
C VAL A 412 17.49 2.19 6.16
N GLY A 413 17.05 3.41 5.89
CA GLY A 413 17.83 4.62 6.09
C GLY A 413 17.28 5.50 7.21
N PHE A 414 18.11 5.87 8.19
CA PHE A 414 17.74 6.69 9.34
C PHE A 414 18.13 8.16 9.12
N ALA A 415 17.22 8.95 8.57
CA ALA A 415 17.54 10.33 8.15
C ALA A 415 16.49 11.39 8.51
N MET A 416 15.35 11.02 9.10
CA MET A 416 14.28 11.98 9.44
C MET A 416 14.28 12.31 10.93
N SER A 417 13.62 13.42 11.26
CA SER A 417 13.36 13.85 12.64
C SER A 417 12.00 13.35 13.13
N GLU A 418 11.93 12.97 14.39
CA GLU A 418 10.69 12.63 15.08
C GLU A 418 9.72 13.83 15.09
N GLU A 419 10.23 15.02 15.37
CA GLU A 419 9.42 16.24 15.41
C GLU A 419 8.86 16.60 14.03
N ASN A 420 9.66 16.45 12.97
CA ASN A 420 9.15 16.66 11.60
C ASN A 420 8.13 15.58 11.21
N THR A 421 8.36 14.33 11.61
CA THR A 421 7.41 13.24 11.36
C THR A 421 6.07 13.53 12.04
N ALA A 422 6.08 13.91 13.32
CA ALA A 422 4.88 14.31 14.06
C ALA A 422 4.16 15.50 13.40
N LYS A 423 4.90 16.52 12.95
CA LYS A 423 4.33 17.69 12.24
C LYS A 423 3.65 17.32 10.93
N VAL A 424 4.29 16.49 10.11
CA VAL A 424 3.69 16.03 8.85
C VAL A 424 2.45 15.20 9.14
N LEU A 425 2.50 14.26 10.09
CA LEU A 425 1.33 13.46 10.46
C LEU A 425 0.17 14.34 10.96
N ALA A 426 0.46 15.40 11.72
CA ALA A 426 -0.55 16.33 12.24
C ALA A 426 -1.07 17.34 11.19
N TYR A 427 -0.38 17.51 10.05
CA TYR A 427 -0.81 18.43 8.99
C TYR A 427 -2.17 17.99 8.42
N PRO A 428 -3.22 18.83 8.41
CA PRO A 428 -4.60 18.38 8.13
C PRO A 428 -4.82 17.63 6.81
N HIS A 429 -3.97 17.87 5.81
CA HIS A 429 -4.05 17.25 4.49
C HIS A 429 -3.01 16.15 4.26
N CYS A 430 -2.36 15.68 5.33
CA CYS A 430 -1.55 14.47 5.33
C CYS A 430 -2.41 13.24 5.67
N MET A 431 -2.47 12.28 4.76
CA MET A 431 -2.95 10.93 5.01
C MET A 431 -1.87 10.13 5.73
N THR A 432 -2.25 9.14 6.54
CA THR A 432 -1.27 8.18 7.04
C THR A 432 -1.30 6.96 6.14
N ALA A 433 -0.14 6.59 5.61
CA ALA A 433 0.04 5.43 4.72
C ALA A 433 1.29 4.66 5.14
N SER A 434 1.36 3.37 4.82
CA SER A 434 2.41 2.52 5.37
C SER A 434 3.72 2.57 4.60
N ASP A 435 3.65 2.72 3.28
CA ASP A 435 4.78 2.50 2.37
C ASP A 435 5.42 1.09 2.55
N GLY A 436 4.66 0.16 3.14
CA GLY A 436 5.06 -1.22 3.39
C GLY A 436 4.36 -2.18 2.44
N SER A 437 4.87 -3.41 2.37
CA SER A 437 4.24 -4.53 1.68
C SER A 437 3.43 -5.41 2.64
N ALA A 438 2.53 -6.21 2.10
CA ALA A 438 1.68 -7.14 2.84
C ALA A 438 2.43 -8.43 3.24
N LEU A 439 3.30 -8.32 4.25
CA LEU A 439 4.11 -9.42 4.76
C LEU A 439 3.38 -10.31 5.78
N ALA A 440 4.02 -11.40 6.20
CA ALA A 440 3.54 -12.31 7.24
C ALA A 440 4.70 -12.83 8.10
N GLU A 441 4.42 -13.29 9.32
CA GLU A 441 5.42 -13.83 10.26
C GLU A 441 5.89 -15.26 9.90
N SER A 442 5.33 -15.88 8.86
CA SER A 442 5.75 -17.20 8.39
C SER A 442 5.65 -17.35 6.88
N GLY A 443 6.26 -18.42 6.34
CA GLY A 443 6.27 -18.72 4.91
C GLY A 443 7.23 -17.84 4.12
N VAL A 444 7.01 -17.74 2.80
CA VAL A 444 7.91 -16.97 1.92
C VAL A 444 7.91 -15.46 2.23
N LEU A 445 6.82 -14.98 2.83
CA LEU A 445 6.61 -13.58 3.20
C LEU A 445 7.32 -13.17 4.51
N SER A 446 7.95 -14.11 5.21
CA SER A 446 8.67 -13.84 6.47
C SER A 446 10.18 -13.69 6.28
N SER A 447 10.66 -13.63 5.03
CA SER A 447 12.08 -13.51 4.71
C SER A 447 12.57 -12.06 4.88
N GLY A 448 13.82 -11.89 5.29
CA GLY A 448 14.45 -10.58 5.46
C GLY A 448 14.17 -9.91 6.80
N SER A 449 14.71 -8.69 6.94
CA SER A 449 14.45 -7.79 8.07
C SER A 449 13.78 -6.51 7.55
N PRO A 450 12.49 -6.57 7.18
CA PRO A 450 11.77 -5.45 6.57
C PRO A 450 11.66 -4.26 7.53
N HIS A 451 11.25 -3.10 7.03
CA HIS A 451 10.92 -1.98 7.91
C HIS A 451 9.66 -2.29 8.73
N PRO A 452 9.60 -1.96 10.04
CA PRO A 452 8.42 -2.21 10.90
C PRO A 452 7.11 -1.56 10.43
N ARG A 453 7.17 -0.68 9.42
CA ARG A 453 6.00 0.03 8.87
C ARG A 453 5.03 -0.91 8.17
N ALA A 454 5.53 -2.05 7.69
CA ALA A 454 4.71 -3.11 7.11
C ALA A 454 3.73 -3.72 8.13
N PHE A 455 4.04 -3.67 9.43
CA PHE A 455 3.25 -4.31 10.50
C PHE A 455 2.62 -3.33 11.49
N GLY A 456 3.10 -2.08 11.57
CA GLY A 456 2.77 -1.18 12.68
C GLY A 456 2.25 0.21 12.33
N THR A 457 2.19 0.63 11.07
CA THR A 457 1.81 1.99 10.67
C THR A 457 0.54 2.51 11.34
N PHE A 458 -0.60 1.88 11.14
CA PHE A 458 -1.88 2.42 11.65
C PHE A 458 -1.99 2.31 13.18
N PRO A 459 -1.63 1.18 13.81
CA PRO A 459 -1.58 1.07 15.27
C PRO A 459 -0.61 2.06 15.92
N ARG A 460 0.52 2.37 15.28
CA ARG A 460 1.48 3.38 15.76
C ARG A 460 0.91 4.79 15.70
N LEU A 461 0.17 5.14 14.64
CA LEU A 461 -0.56 6.41 14.58
C LEU A 461 -1.51 6.54 15.78
N LEU A 462 -2.36 5.53 15.99
CA LEU A 462 -3.41 5.54 17.01
C LEU A 462 -2.86 5.45 18.43
N GLY A 463 -1.86 4.60 18.67
CA GLY A 463 -1.24 4.40 19.98
C GLY A 463 -0.28 5.53 20.33
N LYS A 464 0.78 5.71 19.53
CA LYS A 464 1.83 6.66 19.84
C LYS A 464 1.39 8.11 19.58
N TYR A 465 0.95 8.44 18.37
CA TYR A 465 0.76 9.85 17.99
C TYR A 465 -0.58 10.43 18.46
N VAL A 466 -1.63 9.61 18.61
CA VAL A 466 -2.93 10.05 19.13
C VAL A 466 -3.02 9.88 20.65
N ARG A 467 -2.90 8.64 21.17
CA ARG A 467 -3.09 8.40 22.61
C ARG A 467 -1.94 8.94 23.47
N GLU A 468 -0.70 8.62 23.14
CA GLU A 468 0.45 8.91 24.02
C GLU A 468 0.98 10.34 23.86
N GLU A 469 1.23 10.79 22.63
CA GLU A 469 1.80 12.11 22.35
C GLU A 469 0.77 13.20 22.08
N GLN A 470 -0.51 12.84 21.89
CA GLN A 470 -1.61 13.79 21.68
C GLN A 470 -1.34 14.81 20.57
N ARG A 471 -0.70 14.37 19.48
CA ARG A 471 -0.35 15.25 18.34
C ARG A 471 -1.58 15.62 17.50
N MET A 472 -2.65 14.84 17.58
CA MET A 472 -3.94 15.10 16.93
C MET A 472 -5.08 14.37 17.67
N PRO A 473 -6.33 14.84 17.55
CA PRO A 473 -7.48 14.12 18.11
C PRO A 473 -7.79 12.85 17.31
N LEU A 474 -8.48 11.89 17.94
CA LEU A 474 -8.76 10.58 17.36
C LEU A 474 -9.64 10.66 16.11
N GLU A 475 -10.65 11.54 16.10
CA GLU A 475 -11.52 11.74 14.95
C GLU A 475 -10.77 12.24 13.71
N ASP A 476 -9.75 13.08 13.88
CA ASP A 476 -8.91 13.53 12.77
C ASP A 476 -7.98 12.41 12.28
N ALA A 477 -7.38 11.64 13.19
CA ALA A 477 -6.57 10.48 12.83
C ALA A 477 -7.38 9.43 12.04
N ILE A 478 -8.61 9.15 12.46
CA ILE A 478 -9.52 8.24 11.75
C ILE A 478 -9.86 8.81 10.37
N ARG A 479 -10.22 10.10 10.28
CA ARG A 479 -10.48 10.78 8.99
C ARG A 479 -9.30 10.64 8.02
N LYS A 480 -8.06 10.83 8.52
CA LYS A 480 -6.80 10.74 7.77
C LYS A 480 -6.46 9.35 7.23
N ILE A 481 -7.06 8.30 7.77
CA ILE A 481 -6.88 6.90 7.34
C ILE A 481 -8.15 6.27 6.77
N THR A 482 -9.22 7.05 6.56
CA THR A 482 -10.50 6.57 6.03
C THR A 482 -11.07 7.52 4.97
N SER A 483 -11.73 8.60 5.37
CA SER A 483 -12.46 9.46 4.44
C SER A 483 -11.55 10.38 3.62
N LEU A 484 -10.42 10.86 4.17
CA LEU A 484 -9.46 11.69 3.42
C LEU A 484 -8.86 10.93 2.22
N PRO A 485 -8.32 9.71 2.38
CA PRO A 485 -7.89 8.93 1.22
C PRO A 485 -9.04 8.55 0.29
N ALA A 486 -10.23 8.21 0.81
CA ALA A 486 -11.40 7.94 -0.03
C ALA A 486 -11.83 9.16 -0.86
N GLU A 487 -11.80 10.37 -0.29
CA GLU A 487 -12.09 11.63 -0.98
C GLU A 487 -11.08 11.91 -2.09
N MET A 488 -9.79 11.72 -1.79
CA MET A 488 -8.72 11.91 -2.76
C MET A 488 -8.90 10.98 -3.96
N LEU A 489 -9.18 9.70 -3.69
CA LEU A 489 -9.49 8.66 -4.68
C LEU A 489 -10.88 8.78 -5.32
N ARG A 490 -11.69 9.74 -4.86
CA ARG A 490 -13.09 9.95 -5.30
C ARG A 490 -13.98 8.72 -5.14
N LEU A 491 -13.72 7.90 -4.11
CA LEU A 491 -14.56 6.74 -3.76
C LEU A 491 -15.88 7.22 -3.17
N THR A 492 -17.01 6.81 -3.77
CA THR A 492 -18.34 7.31 -3.38
C THR A 492 -19.08 6.41 -2.39
N ASP A 493 -18.55 5.22 -2.09
CA ASP A 493 -19.24 4.21 -1.27
C ASP A 493 -18.32 3.47 -0.28
N ARG A 494 -17.17 4.06 0.05
CA ARG A 494 -16.18 3.61 1.04
C ARG A 494 -15.61 4.78 1.85
N GLY A 495 -14.88 4.50 2.93
CA GLY A 495 -14.19 5.49 3.76
C GLY A 495 -15.07 6.23 4.78
N LEU A 496 -16.36 5.92 4.85
CA LEU A 496 -17.29 6.44 5.86
C LEU A 496 -18.22 5.33 6.36
N LEU A 497 -18.62 5.40 7.64
CA LEU A 497 -19.70 4.57 8.17
C LEU A 497 -21.04 5.26 7.87
N LYS A 498 -21.61 4.91 6.72
CA LYS A 498 -22.85 5.52 6.23
C LYS A 498 -23.73 4.47 5.57
N GLU A 499 -25.05 4.61 5.69
CA GLU A 499 -25.98 3.70 5.01
C GLU A 499 -25.71 3.62 3.50
N ASN A 500 -25.79 2.40 2.96
CA ASN A 500 -25.45 2.00 1.60
C ASN A 500 -23.96 1.98 1.25
N TYR A 501 -23.05 2.30 2.18
CA TYR A 501 -21.62 2.13 1.97
C TYR A 501 -21.21 0.67 2.18
N HIS A 502 -20.09 0.26 1.58
CA HIS A 502 -19.48 -1.03 1.89
C HIS A 502 -19.18 -1.14 3.39
N ALA A 503 -19.47 -2.31 3.96
CA ALA A 503 -19.17 -2.61 5.35
C ALA A 503 -17.69 -3.03 5.51
N ASP A 504 -16.79 -2.11 5.16
CA ASP A 504 -15.39 -2.19 5.57
C ASP A 504 -15.27 -1.47 6.91
N ILE A 505 -14.97 -2.21 7.98
CA ILE A 505 -15.05 -1.72 9.34
C ILE A 505 -13.88 -2.25 10.15
N THR A 506 -13.21 -1.36 10.89
CA THR A 506 -12.19 -1.72 11.87
C THR A 506 -12.71 -1.39 13.26
N ILE A 507 -12.63 -2.35 14.18
CA ILE A 507 -13.01 -2.20 15.58
C ILE A 507 -11.76 -2.38 16.43
N PHE A 508 -11.42 -1.36 17.20
CA PHE A 508 -10.18 -1.33 17.99
C PHE A 508 -10.40 -0.77 19.39
N ASP A 509 -9.55 -1.18 20.32
CA ASP A 509 -9.50 -0.66 21.67
C ASP A 509 -8.60 0.59 21.71
N PRO A 510 -9.17 1.80 21.92
CA PRO A 510 -8.38 3.02 21.94
C PRO A 510 -7.36 3.05 23.10
N ALA A 511 -7.58 2.29 24.17
CA ALA A 511 -6.67 2.22 25.32
C ALA A 511 -5.45 1.32 25.07
N THR A 512 -5.56 0.32 24.20
CA THR A 512 -4.52 -0.72 24.04
C THR A 512 -3.94 -0.85 22.63
N VAL A 513 -4.54 -0.21 21.61
CA VAL A 513 -4.01 -0.26 20.24
C VAL A 513 -2.55 0.17 20.17
N THR A 514 -1.68 -0.68 19.61
CA THR A 514 -0.23 -0.42 19.54
C THR A 514 0.44 -1.22 18.44
N ASP A 515 1.51 -0.67 17.87
CA ASP A 515 2.47 -1.43 17.08
C ASP A 515 3.41 -2.21 17.99
N ASN A 516 3.69 -3.47 17.62
CA ASN A 516 4.69 -4.30 18.30
C ASN A 516 6.02 -4.34 17.53
N ALA A 517 5.97 -4.12 16.20
CA ALA A 517 7.11 -4.21 15.32
C ALA A 517 8.16 -3.13 15.59
N THR A 518 9.43 -3.57 15.71
CA THR A 518 10.60 -2.70 15.90
C THR A 518 11.57 -2.85 14.73
N PHE A 519 12.64 -2.04 14.66
CA PHE A 519 13.65 -2.23 13.60
C PHE A 519 14.42 -3.55 13.74
N GLN A 520 14.63 -4.01 14.98
CA GLN A 520 15.33 -5.26 15.30
C GLN A 520 14.42 -6.48 15.15
N HIS A 521 13.13 -6.32 15.45
CA HIS A 521 12.10 -7.36 15.35
C HIS A 521 10.91 -6.80 14.55
N SER A 522 11.07 -6.70 13.23
CA SER A 522 10.15 -5.94 12.38
C SER A 522 8.90 -6.69 11.95
N GLN A 523 8.88 -8.01 12.14
CA GLN A 523 7.77 -8.88 11.78
C GLN A 523 7.00 -9.27 13.03
N GLN A 524 6.20 -8.32 13.55
CA GLN A 524 5.36 -8.55 14.73
C GLN A 524 3.98 -7.91 14.50
N TYR A 525 2.93 -8.72 14.50
CA TYR A 525 1.57 -8.22 14.37
C TYR A 525 1.20 -7.27 15.51
N PRO A 526 0.37 -6.25 15.26
CA PRO A 526 -0.04 -5.28 16.26
C PRO A 526 -1.05 -5.87 17.26
N SER A 527 -1.39 -5.10 18.28
CA SER A 527 -2.40 -5.47 19.29
C SER A 527 -3.51 -4.42 19.38
N GLY A 528 -4.63 -4.80 20.00
CA GLY A 528 -5.77 -3.91 20.26
C GLY A 528 -6.75 -3.73 19.09
N ILE A 529 -6.75 -4.62 18.09
CA ILE A 529 -7.67 -4.60 16.94
C ILE A 529 -8.40 -5.95 16.84
N PRO A 530 -9.40 -6.19 17.72
CA PRO A 530 -10.03 -7.51 17.84
C PRO A 530 -10.97 -7.86 16.69
N PHE A 531 -11.45 -6.88 15.91
CA PHE A 531 -12.33 -7.17 14.77
C PHE A 531 -12.01 -6.30 13.56
N VAL A 532 -12.02 -6.93 12.39
CA VAL A 532 -11.96 -6.25 11.09
C VAL A 532 -12.93 -6.96 10.15
N LEU A 533 -13.74 -6.18 9.46
CA LEU A 533 -14.69 -6.64 8.45
C LEU A 533 -14.30 -6.03 7.12
N VAL A 534 -14.31 -6.84 6.06
CA VAL A 534 -14.13 -6.38 4.68
C VAL A 534 -15.34 -6.80 3.87
N ASN A 535 -15.99 -5.85 3.19
CA ASN A 535 -17.25 -6.07 2.49
C ASN A 535 -18.29 -6.82 3.36
N GLY A 536 -18.35 -6.50 4.66
CA GLY A 536 -19.27 -7.07 5.66
C GLY A 536 -18.91 -8.46 6.18
N VAL A 537 -17.79 -9.05 5.75
CA VAL A 537 -17.33 -10.37 6.21
C VAL A 537 -16.28 -10.16 7.31
N PRO A 538 -16.48 -10.71 8.53
CA PRO A 538 -15.44 -10.72 9.57
C PRO A 538 -14.21 -11.53 9.13
N VAL A 539 -13.08 -10.84 9.03
CA VAL A 539 -11.78 -11.41 8.64
C VAL A 539 -10.79 -11.49 9.80
N ILE A 540 -10.92 -10.57 10.76
CA ILE A 540 -10.43 -10.73 12.13
C ILE A 540 -11.67 -10.79 13.03
N ASP A 541 -11.81 -11.86 13.82
CA ASP A 541 -12.94 -12.06 14.73
C ASP A 541 -12.45 -12.51 16.12
N GLY A 542 -12.41 -11.57 17.07
CA GLY A 542 -11.85 -11.79 18.42
C GLY A 542 -10.38 -12.17 18.36
N ASP A 543 -9.57 -11.37 17.67
CA ASP A 543 -8.13 -11.56 17.39
C ASP A 543 -7.79 -12.78 16.50
N LYS A 544 -8.78 -13.57 16.10
CA LYS A 544 -8.59 -14.74 15.24
C LYS A 544 -8.74 -14.37 13.77
N PHE A 545 -7.75 -14.78 12.99
CA PHE A 545 -7.78 -14.69 11.54
C PHE A 545 -8.71 -15.77 10.95
N SER A 546 -9.66 -15.37 10.11
CA SER A 546 -10.66 -16.30 9.56
C SER A 546 -10.22 -17.02 8.29
N GLY A 547 -9.21 -16.49 7.58
CA GLY A 547 -8.78 -16.99 6.27
C GLY A 547 -9.76 -16.65 5.12
N ALA A 548 -10.82 -15.89 5.39
CA ALA A 548 -11.74 -15.44 4.33
C ALA A 548 -11.07 -14.35 3.47
N LEU A 549 -11.32 -14.41 2.15
CA LEU A 549 -10.78 -13.47 1.15
C LEU A 549 -11.91 -12.67 0.47
N PRO A 550 -12.64 -11.80 1.18
CA PRO A 550 -13.80 -11.08 0.65
C PRO A 550 -13.43 -9.83 -0.17
N GLY A 551 -12.15 -9.45 -0.21
CA GLY A 551 -11.63 -8.28 -0.89
C GLY A 551 -11.93 -8.29 -2.40
N LYS A 552 -12.02 -7.10 -2.97
CA LYS A 552 -12.32 -6.88 -4.39
C LYS A 552 -11.33 -5.89 -5.00
N VAL A 553 -11.08 -6.06 -6.29
CA VAL A 553 -10.46 -4.98 -7.07
C VAL A 553 -11.47 -3.85 -7.20
N VAL A 554 -11.08 -2.64 -6.80
CA VAL A 554 -11.81 -1.40 -7.05
C VAL A 554 -11.24 -0.80 -8.34
N ARG A 555 -12.11 -0.33 -9.24
CA ARG A 555 -11.75 0.22 -10.56
C ARG A 555 -12.28 1.65 -10.67
N SER A 556 -11.50 2.54 -11.29
CA SER A 556 -11.71 4.00 -11.38
C SER A 556 -13.01 4.44 -12.05
#